data_AF-A0A819HQI0-F1
#
_entry.id   AF-A0A819HQI0-F1
#
_cell.length_a   1.000
_cell.length_b   1.000
_cell.length_c   1.000
_cell.angle_alpha   90.00
_cell.angle_beta   90.00
_cell.angle_gamma   90.00
#
_symmetry.space_group_name_H-M   'P 1'
#
loop_
_entity.id
_entity.type
_entity.pdbx_description
1 polymer ?
#
loop_
_entity_poly.entity_id
_entity_poly.type
_entity_poly.pdbx_seq_one_letter_code
_entity_poly.pdbx_strand_id
1 'polypeptide(L)'
;MSEVKKRCQLNDCNRAASTYCFCCNKNVCTRHFAEHIDAVKAQIDPLANEINTMVEKIQGLTIEQLSEKPLCELRQWQIDMHQLIDEIFFAKCKEIEDLARKNQEKFVEHKKQQFEIIMKIQDDVKQLVEDGDATFEQIQLLKNQLASVETNLASFRNNFLAVNARVFAQGLVTVLSNLNKPSINQNQWTNQPQLGNLISMSTNAPPS
;
A
#
# COMPACT_ATOMS: atom_id res chain seq x y z
N MET A 1 41.98 -86.27 13.12
CA MET A 1 41.64 -85.04 12.36
C MET A 1 41.85 -83.87 13.31
N SER A 2 42.91 -83.10 13.12
CA SER A 2 43.25 -81.99 14.01
C SER A 2 42.34 -80.80 13.70
N GLU A 3 41.47 -80.42 14.62
CA GLU A 3 40.68 -79.18 14.51
C GLU A 3 41.63 -77.99 14.36
N VAL A 4 41.56 -77.33 13.21
CA VAL A 4 42.26 -76.06 12.98
C VAL A 4 41.62 -75.02 13.90
N LYS A 5 42.22 -74.79 15.07
CA LYS A 5 41.82 -73.68 15.95
C LYS A 5 41.84 -72.40 15.15
N LYS A 6 40.66 -71.81 14.91
CA LYS A 6 40.53 -70.51 14.23
C LYS A 6 41.41 -69.50 14.96
N ARG A 7 42.18 -68.69 14.22
CA ARG A 7 43.01 -67.63 14.80
C ARG A 7 42.17 -66.38 15.08
N CYS A 8 42.64 -65.56 16.01
CA CYS A 8 42.05 -64.25 16.25
C CYS A 8 42.15 -63.38 14.99
N GLN A 9 41.04 -62.75 14.59
CA GLN A 9 40.92 -61.98 13.36
C GLN A 9 41.15 -60.47 13.57
N LEU A 10 41.85 -60.08 14.64
CA LEU A 10 42.20 -58.69 14.97
C LEU A 10 43.73 -58.53 14.95
N ASN A 11 44.21 -57.41 14.40
CA ASN A 11 45.59 -56.86 14.49
C ASN A 11 46.70 -57.91 14.61
N ASP A 12 47.02 -58.63 13.53
CA ASP A 12 48.13 -59.60 13.43
C ASP A 12 48.28 -60.53 14.66
N CYS A 13 47.15 -60.89 15.26
CA CYS A 13 47.13 -61.67 16.47
C CYS A 13 47.28 -63.15 16.17
N ASN A 14 48.43 -63.70 16.51
CA ASN A 14 48.69 -65.13 16.34
C ASN A 14 48.03 -66.02 17.41
N ARG A 15 47.24 -65.46 18.33
CA ARG A 15 46.54 -66.24 19.37
C ARG A 15 45.33 -66.96 18.79
N ALA A 16 45.00 -68.13 19.35
CA ALA A 16 43.77 -68.84 19.00
C ALA A 16 42.54 -67.99 19.40
N ALA A 17 41.54 -67.95 18.52
CA ALA A 17 40.26 -67.39 18.84
C ALA A 17 39.56 -68.30 19.86
N SER A 18 38.93 -67.67 20.86
CA SER A 18 38.16 -68.34 21.89
C SER A 18 36.67 -68.01 21.82
N THR A 19 36.34 -66.86 21.23
CA THR A 19 35.00 -66.28 21.28
C THR A 19 34.72 -65.58 19.95
N TYR A 20 33.48 -65.61 19.50
CA TYR A 20 33.03 -64.81 18.37
C TYR A 20 32.33 -63.55 18.88
N CYS A 21 32.81 -62.38 18.48
CA CYS A 21 32.19 -61.10 18.81
C CYS A 21 31.14 -60.75 17.75
N PHE A 22 29.87 -60.71 18.15
CA PHE A 22 28.76 -60.33 17.26
C PHE A 22 28.81 -58.85 16.86
N CYS A 23 29.24 -57.96 17.74
CA CYS A 23 29.38 -56.53 17.45
C CYS A 23 30.38 -56.29 16.31
N CYS A 24 31.51 -57.00 16.32
CA CYS A 24 32.56 -56.84 15.31
C CYS A 24 32.47 -57.86 14.16
N ASN A 25 31.54 -58.82 14.22
CA ASN A 25 31.43 -59.96 13.31
C ASN A 25 32.78 -60.69 13.09
N LYS A 26 33.53 -60.95 14.18
CA LYS A 26 34.90 -61.51 14.13
C LYS A 26 35.15 -62.51 15.24
N ASN A 27 35.92 -63.56 14.93
CA ASN A 27 36.47 -64.48 15.92
C ASN A 27 37.68 -63.83 16.60
N VAL A 28 37.63 -63.71 17.92
CA VAL A 28 38.61 -62.99 18.73
C VAL A 28 39.16 -63.88 19.84
N CYS A 29 40.41 -63.64 20.23
CA CYS A 29 40.98 -64.28 21.43
C CYS A 29 40.43 -63.61 22.69
N THR A 30 40.52 -64.31 23.83
CA THR A 30 40.03 -63.83 25.12
C THR A 30 40.55 -62.44 25.48
N ARG A 31 41.83 -62.15 25.18
CA ARG A 31 42.44 -60.84 25.45
C ARG A 31 41.75 -59.72 24.66
N HIS A 32 41.64 -59.86 23.34
CA HIS A 32 41.01 -58.81 22.53
C HIS A 32 39.51 -58.70 22.77
N PHE A 33 38.85 -59.77 23.21
CA PHE A 33 37.46 -59.71 23.66
C PHE A 33 37.33 -58.91 24.97
N ALA A 34 38.23 -59.10 25.92
CA ALA A 34 38.27 -58.33 27.16
C ALA A 34 38.58 -56.85 26.89
N GLU A 35 39.61 -56.54 26.09
CA GLU A 35 39.93 -55.17 25.67
C GLU A 35 38.74 -54.50 24.95
N HIS A 36 38.01 -55.25 24.12
CA HIS A 36 36.80 -54.75 23.46
C HIS A 36 35.68 -54.44 24.46
N ILE A 37 35.43 -55.33 25.43
CA ILE A 37 34.46 -55.10 26.50
C ILE A 37 34.85 -53.86 27.31
N ASP A 38 36.13 -53.70 27.64
CA ASP A 38 36.63 -52.56 28.40
C ASP A 38 36.49 -51.26 27.59
N ALA A 39 36.77 -51.29 26.28
CA ALA A 39 36.56 -50.16 25.38
C ALA A 39 35.07 -49.79 25.22
N VAL A 40 34.16 -50.76 25.23
CA VAL A 40 32.71 -50.52 25.22
C VAL A 40 32.26 -49.95 26.56
N LYS A 41 32.73 -50.50 27.69
CA LYS A 41 32.42 -50.00 29.03
C LYS A 41 32.93 -48.57 29.23
N ALA A 42 34.11 -48.25 28.71
CA ALA A 42 34.68 -46.91 28.76
C ALA A 42 33.83 -45.85 28.04
N GLN A 43 32.90 -46.24 27.15
CA GLN A 43 31.98 -45.32 26.48
C GLN A 43 30.69 -45.07 27.26
N ILE A 44 30.38 -45.86 28.30
CA ILE A 44 29.13 -45.72 29.06
C ILE A 44 29.12 -44.40 29.83
N ASP A 45 30.20 -44.06 30.53
CA ASP A 45 30.27 -42.83 31.32
C ASP A 45 30.22 -41.56 30.43
N PRO A 46 30.97 -41.46 29.30
CA PRO A 46 30.80 -40.37 28.34
C PRO A 46 29.37 -40.22 27.83
N LEU A 47 28.72 -41.32 27.43
CA LEU A 47 27.35 -41.28 26.93
C LEU A 47 26.36 -40.84 28.02
N ALA A 48 26.53 -41.29 29.26
CA ALA A 48 25.73 -40.86 30.39
C ALA A 48 25.89 -39.34 30.64
N ASN A 49 27.10 -38.81 30.52
CA ASN A 49 27.37 -37.38 30.65
C ASN A 49 26.73 -36.56 29.50
N GLU A 50 26.77 -37.06 28.27
CA GLU A 50 26.08 -36.43 27.13
C GLU A 50 24.56 -36.39 27.34
N ILE A 51 23.97 -37.50 27.80
CA ILE A 51 22.54 -37.58 28.12
C ILE A 51 22.19 -36.58 29.23
N ASN A 52 22.96 -36.56 30.33
CA ASN A 52 22.72 -35.62 31.44
C ASN A 52 22.83 -34.16 30.97
N THR A 53 23.83 -33.84 30.14
CA THR A 53 23.99 -32.51 29.54
C THR A 53 22.76 -32.14 28.70
N MET A 54 22.21 -33.07 27.93
CA MET A 54 21.00 -32.83 27.15
C MET A 54 19.76 -32.68 28.04
N VAL A 55 19.65 -33.44 29.12
CA VAL A 55 18.59 -33.28 30.12
C VAL A 55 18.65 -31.90 30.76
N GLU A 56 19.83 -31.44 31.18
CA GLU A 56 20.03 -30.10 31.74
C GLU A 56 19.67 -29.00 30.73
N LYS A 57 20.08 -29.15 29.47
CA LYS A 57 19.68 -28.21 28.40
C LYS A 57 18.18 -28.15 28.22
N ILE A 58 17.50 -29.30 28.18
CA ILE A 58 16.04 -29.37 28.04
C ILE A 58 15.34 -28.77 29.26
N GLN A 59 15.83 -29.06 30.47
CA GLN A 59 15.28 -28.49 31.71
C GLN A 59 15.53 -26.98 31.82
N GLY A 60 16.62 -26.49 31.25
CA GLY A 60 16.97 -25.07 31.20
C GLY A 60 16.26 -24.28 30.09
N LEU A 61 15.60 -24.95 29.15
CA LEU A 61 14.79 -24.29 28.13
C LEU A 61 13.56 -23.66 28.77
N THR A 62 13.39 -22.36 28.57
CA THR A 62 12.18 -21.65 29.00
C THR A 62 11.35 -21.19 27.80
N ILE A 63 10.05 -20.96 28.01
CA ILE A 63 9.15 -20.47 26.96
C ILE A 63 9.61 -19.09 26.48
N GLU A 64 10.17 -18.28 27.37
CA GLU A 64 10.71 -16.95 27.08
C GLU A 64 11.86 -17.04 26.06
N GLN A 65 12.81 -17.96 26.26
CA GLN A 65 13.91 -18.17 25.31
C GLN A 65 13.41 -18.64 23.93
N LEU A 66 12.39 -19.49 23.90
CA LEU A 66 11.80 -19.99 22.65
C LEU A 66 10.97 -18.92 21.92
N SER A 67 10.41 -17.96 22.65
CA SER A 67 9.52 -16.91 22.11
C SER A 67 10.22 -15.58 21.82
N GLU A 68 11.41 -15.34 22.39
CA GLU A 68 12.16 -14.08 22.22
C GLU A 68 12.37 -13.73 20.74
N LYS A 69 12.89 -14.68 19.95
CA LYS A 69 13.17 -14.44 18.53
C LYS A 69 11.90 -14.12 17.71
N PRO A 70 10.83 -14.95 17.75
CA PRO A 70 9.58 -14.61 17.07
C PRO A 70 8.96 -13.28 17.49
N LEU A 71 9.03 -12.93 18.78
CA LEU A 71 8.51 -11.65 19.29
C LEU A 71 9.33 -10.46 18.78
N CYS A 72 10.65 -10.60 18.69
CA CYS A 72 11.52 -9.60 18.08
C CYS A 72 11.21 -9.43 16.58
N GLU A 73 11.04 -10.52 15.85
CA GLU A 73 10.66 -10.48 14.43
C GLU A 73 9.30 -9.81 14.23
N LEU A 74 8.31 -10.10 15.08
CA LEU A 74 7.00 -9.46 15.04
C LEU A 74 7.06 -7.95 15.35
N ARG A 75 7.89 -7.56 16.31
CA ARG A 75 8.13 -6.15 16.65
C ARG A 75 8.82 -5.41 15.49
N GLN A 76 9.78 -6.06 14.85
CA GLN A 76 10.43 -5.50 13.66
C GLN A 76 9.43 -5.33 12.52
N TRP A 77 8.61 -6.35 12.24
CA TRP A 77 7.54 -6.25 11.26
C TRP A 77 6.58 -5.09 11.54
N GLN A 78 6.19 -4.87 12.81
CA GLN A 78 5.37 -3.73 13.20
C GLN A 78 6.03 -2.40 12.84
N ILE A 79 7.32 -2.24 13.15
CA ILE A 79 8.09 -1.03 12.84
C ILE A 79 8.15 -0.80 11.33
N ASP A 80 8.48 -1.86 10.57
CA ASP A 80 8.60 -1.79 9.12
C ASP A 80 7.27 -1.41 8.45
N MET A 81 6.14 -1.93 8.96
CA MET A 81 4.82 -1.58 8.45
C MET A 81 4.45 -0.11 8.73
N HIS A 82 4.79 0.42 9.90
CA HIS A 82 4.56 1.83 10.20
C HIS A 82 5.39 2.74 9.28
N GLN A 83 6.67 2.40 9.07
CA GLN A 83 7.53 3.14 8.13
C GLN A 83 6.97 3.12 6.71
N LEU A 84 6.51 1.96 6.24
CA LEU A 84 5.90 1.84 4.91
C LEU A 84 4.63 2.69 4.77
N ILE A 85 3.79 2.74 5.81
CA ILE A 85 2.59 3.60 5.84
C ILE A 85 2.99 5.07 5.70
N ASP A 86 4.00 5.50 6.46
CA ASP A 86 4.50 6.88 6.44
C ASP A 86 5.07 7.23 5.06
N GLU A 87 5.90 6.35 4.47
CA GLU A 87 6.45 6.54 3.12
C GLU A 87 5.36 6.70 2.06
N ILE A 88 4.35 5.83 2.08
CA ILE A 88 3.21 5.91 1.16
C ILE A 88 2.44 7.21 1.38
N PHE A 89 2.19 7.59 2.63
CA PHE A 89 1.49 8.83 2.98
C PHE A 89 2.23 10.05 2.43
N PHE A 90 3.52 10.18 2.73
CA PHE A 90 4.33 11.31 2.25
C PHE A 90 4.41 11.36 0.72
N ALA A 91 4.58 10.21 0.06
CA ALA A 91 4.58 10.14 -1.40
C ALA A 91 3.25 10.65 -1.98
N LYS A 92 2.11 10.29 -1.37
CA LYS A 92 0.79 10.71 -1.82
C LYS A 92 0.51 12.18 -1.53
N CYS A 93 0.95 12.72 -0.40
CA CYS A 93 0.91 14.16 -0.12
C CYS A 93 1.68 14.95 -1.19
N LYS A 94 2.89 14.50 -1.53
CA LYS A 94 3.67 15.12 -2.60
C LYS A 94 2.97 15.04 -3.96
N GLU A 95 2.37 13.90 -4.28
CA GLU A 95 1.57 13.73 -5.52
C GLU A 95 0.40 14.72 -5.58
N ILE A 96 -0.31 14.93 -4.46
CA ILE A 96 -1.38 15.93 -4.33
C ILE A 96 -0.86 17.34 -4.57
N GLU A 97 0.25 17.72 -3.93
CA GLU A 97 0.88 19.04 -4.10
C GLU A 97 1.33 19.29 -5.54
N ASP A 98 1.93 18.28 -6.17
CA ASP A 98 2.39 18.37 -7.56
C ASP A 98 1.21 18.48 -8.53
N LEU A 99 0.13 17.74 -8.31
CA LEU A 99 -1.10 17.86 -9.10
C LEU A 99 -1.78 19.23 -8.90
N ALA A 100 -1.85 19.72 -7.65
CA ALA A 100 -2.38 21.06 -7.36
C ALA A 100 -1.59 22.13 -8.12
N ARG A 101 -0.25 22.05 -8.09
CA ARG A 101 0.64 22.95 -8.80
C ARG A 101 0.48 22.89 -10.31
N LYS A 102 0.40 21.68 -10.89
CA LYS A 102 0.13 21.48 -12.32
C LYS A 102 -1.22 22.06 -12.76
N ASN A 103 -2.20 22.07 -11.86
CA ASN A 103 -3.54 22.58 -12.12
C ASN A 103 -3.73 24.06 -11.74
N GLN A 104 -2.68 24.74 -11.28
CA GLN A 104 -2.75 26.13 -10.82
C GLN A 104 -3.23 27.07 -11.93
N GLU A 105 -2.75 26.92 -13.16
CA GLU A 105 -3.17 27.76 -14.29
C GLU A 105 -4.65 27.57 -14.60
N LYS A 106 -5.14 26.32 -14.58
CA LYS A 106 -6.58 26.01 -14.77
C LYS A 106 -7.43 26.60 -13.65
N PHE A 107 -6.93 26.58 -12.41
CA PHE A 107 -7.60 27.23 -11.28
C PHE A 107 -7.72 28.73 -11.48
N VAL A 108 -6.63 29.40 -11.87
CA VAL A 108 -6.59 30.84 -12.12
C VAL A 108 -7.55 31.22 -13.25
N GLU A 109 -7.52 30.47 -14.36
CA GLU A 109 -8.39 30.71 -15.50
C GLU A 109 -9.86 30.50 -15.16
N HIS A 110 -10.21 29.41 -14.48
CA HIS A 110 -11.60 29.17 -14.06
C HIS A 110 -12.08 30.25 -13.10
N LYS A 111 -11.25 30.66 -12.14
CA LYS A 111 -11.56 31.76 -11.22
C LYS A 111 -11.82 33.06 -11.97
N LYS A 112 -10.98 33.39 -12.96
CA LYS A 112 -11.15 34.57 -13.80
C LYS A 112 -12.48 34.55 -14.55
N GLN A 113 -12.83 33.43 -15.17
CA GLN A 113 -14.10 33.27 -15.89
C GLN A 113 -15.32 33.46 -14.98
N GLN A 114 -15.32 32.87 -13.77
CA GLN A 114 -16.42 33.06 -12.83
C GLN A 114 -16.51 34.52 -12.36
N PHE A 115 -15.36 35.19 -12.18
CA PHE A 115 -15.33 36.60 -11.80
C PHE A 115 -15.91 37.52 -12.89
N GLU A 116 -15.58 37.28 -14.16
CA GLU A 116 -16.14 38.03 -15.29
C GLU A 116 -17.68 37.89 -15.37
N ILE A 117 -18.22 36.71 -15.08
CA ILE A 117 -19.69 36.50 -15.03
C ILE A 117 -20.31 37.31 -13.88
N ILE A 118 -19.69 37.28 -12.69
CA ILE A 118 -20.18 38.07 -11.54
C ILE A 118 -20.15 39.57 -11.84
N MET A 119 -19.08 40.07 -12.46
CA MET A 119 -18.97 41.47 -12.86
C MET A 119 -20.11 41.86 -13.80
N LYS A 120 -20.42 41.01 -14.79
CA LYS A 120 -21.55 41.25 -15.68
C LYS A 120 -22.89 41.27 -14.94
N ILE A 121 -23.12 40.32 -14.03
CA ILE A 121 -24.34 40.31 -13.20
C ILE A 121 -24.43 41.60 -12.38
N GLN A 122 -23.32 42.09 -11.82
CA GLN A 122 -23.28 43.35 -11.06
C GLN A 122 -23.61 44.56 -11.94
N ASP A 123 -23.04 44.64 -13.14
CA ASP A 123 -23.32 45.71 -14.09
C ASP A 123 -24.80 45.69 -14.52
N ASP A 124 -25.34 44.51 -14.84
CA ASP A 124 -26.76 44.34 -15.21
C ASP A 124 -27.70 44.74 -14.05
N VAL A 125 -27.38 44.35 -12.81
CA VAL A 125 -28.13 44.77 -11.61
C VAL A 125 -28.08 46.29 -11.43
N LYS A 126 -26.90 46.89 -11.60
CA LYS A 126 -26.72 48.33 -11.47
C LYS A 126 -27.56 49.07 -12.51
N GLN A 127 -27.57 48.61 -13.75
CA GLN A 127 -28.37 49.20 -14.82
C GLN A 127 -29.87 49.12 -14.51
N LEU A 128 -30.38 47.97 -14.03
CA LEU A 128 -31.78 47.83 -13.64
C LEU A 128 -32.17 48.77 -12.48
N VAL A 129 -31.25 49.03 -11.56
CA VAL A 129 -31.47 50.00 -10.45
C VAL A 129 -31.49 51.44 -10.97
N GLU A 130 -30.60 51.79 -11.90
CA GLU A 130 -30.53 53.12 -12.51
C GLU A 130 -31.75 53.42 -13.41
N ASP A 131 -32.20 52.44 -14.19
CA ASP A 131 -33.36 52.54 -15.08
C ASP A 131 -34.69 52.65 -14.28
N GLY A 132 -34.70 52.18 -13.02
CA GLY A 132 -35.86 52.27 -12.13
C GLY A 132 -37.05 51.39 -12.53
N ASP A 133 -36.91 50.58 -13.58
CA ASP A 133 -37.90 49.65 -14.09
C ASP A 133 -37.24 48.30 -14.37
N ALA A 134 -37.60 47.28 -13.59
CA ALA A 134 -37.08 45.94 -13.71
C ALA A 134 -38.24 44.94 -13.80
N THR A 135 -38.26 44.17 -14.89
CA THR A 135 -39.23 43.09 -15.04
C THR A 135 -38.89 41.92 -14.13
N PHE A 136 -39.91 41.18 -13.71
CA PHE A 136 -39.72 39.94 -12.95
C PHE A 136 -38.83 38.95 -13.70
N GLU A 137 -38.94 38.89 -15.03
CA GLU A 137 -38.16 38.01 -15.89
C GLU A 137 -36.66 38.35 -15.87
N GLN A 138 -36.30 39.63 -15.93
CA GLN A 138 -34.91 40.09 -15.79
C GLN A 138 -34.33 39.70 -14.42
N ILE A 139 -35.10 39.87 -13.34
CA ILE A 139 -34.67 39.48 -11.99
C ILE A 139 -34.47 37.95 -11.88
N GLN A 140 -35.37 37.15 -12.46
CA GLN A 140 -35.24 35.69 -12.46
C GLN A 140 -34.02 35.24 -13.29
N LEU A 141 -33.76 35.88 -14.43
CA LEU A 141 -32.59 35.59 -15.24
C LEU A 141 -31.30 35.79 -14.44
N LEU A 142 -31.15 36.94 -13.76
CA LEU A 142 -29.97 37.25 -12.95
C LEU A 142 -29.81 36.28 -11.77
N LYS A 143 -30.91 35.91 -11.10
CA LYS A 143 -30.90 34.89 -10.04
C LYS A 143 -30.44 33.53 -10.54
N ASN A 144 -30.90 33.11 -11.72
CA ASN A 144 -30.50 31.84 -12.34
C ASN A 144 -29.02 31.85 -12.76
N GLN A 145 -28.54 32.97 -13.28
CA GLN A 145 -27.11 33.13 -13.61
C GLN A 145 -26.23 33.05 -12.36
N LEU A 146 -26.64 33.72 -11.26
CA LEU A 146 -25.92 33.65 -9.99
C LEU A 146 -25.90 32.21 -9.43
N ALA A 147 -27.04 31.51 -9.43
CA ALA A 147 -27.12 30.12 -8.99
C ALA A 147 -26.27 29.17 -9.86
N SER A 148 -26.14 29.47 -11.16
CA SER A 148 -25.24 28.73 -12.05
C SER A 148 -23.77 28.91 -11.67
N VAL A 149 -23.33 30.13 -11.34
CA VAL A 149 -21.97 30.41 -10.85
C VAL A 149 -21.69 29.61 -9.57
N GLU A 150 -22.61 29.60 -8.61
CA GLU A 150 -22.48 28.81 -7.37
C GLU A 150 -22.32 27.31 -7.66
N THR A 151 -23.15 26.77 -8.56
CA THR A 151 -23.12 25.37 -8.96
C THR A 151 -21.80 25.01 -9.65
N ASN A 152 -21.31 25.89 -10.53
CA ASN A 152 -20.04 25.71 -11.23
C ASN A 152 -18.85 25.71 -10.27
N LEU A 153 -18.82 26.63 -9.30
CA LEU A 153 -17.79 26.68 -8.27
C LEU A 153 -17.78 25.41 -7.41
N ALA A 154 -18.96 24.92 -7.01
CA ALA A 154 -19.09 23.68 -6.25
C ALA A 154 -18.60 22.47 -7.05
N SER A 155 -18.98 22.37 -8.32
CA SER A 155 -18.53 21.32 -9.23
C SER A 155 -17.02 21.35 -9.43
N PHE A 156 -16.45 22.53 -9.68
CA PHE A 156 -15.00 22.69 -9.86
C PHE A 156 -14.24 22.27 -8.61
N ARG A 157 -14.68 22.71 -7.42
CA ARG A 157 -14.06 22.33 -6.14
C ARG A 157 -14.02 20.81 -5.95
N ASN A 158 -15.13 20.14 -6.21
CA ASN A 158 -15.25 18.69 -6.00
C ASN A 158 -14.48 17.87 -7.06
N ASN A 159 -14.18 18.46 -8.21
CA ASN A 159 -13.46 17.79 -9.30
C ASN A 159 -11.97 18.17 -9.39
N PHE A 160 -11.52 19.15 -8.61
CA PHE A 160 -10.14 19.66 -8.64
C PHE A 160 -9.13 18.54 -8.34
N LEU A 161 -9.33 17.86 -7.20
CA LEU A 161 -8.55 16.70 -6.77
C LEU A 161 -9.47 15.70 -6.08
N ALA A 162 -9.31 14.42 -6.38
CA ALA A 162 -10.00 13.33 -5.71
C ALA A 162 -8.99 12.30 -5.19
N VAL A 163 -9.12 11.93 -3.92
CA VAL A 163 -8.32 10.88 -3.28
C VAL A 163 -9.21 9.67 -3.06
N ASN A 164 -8.85 8.53 -3.63
CA ASN A 164 -9.50 7.26 -3.35
C ASN A 164 -8.58 6.41 -2.48
N ALA A 165 -8.83 6.40 -1.17
CA ALA A 165 -8.15 5.54 -0.23
C ALA A 165 -8.93 4.23 -0.09
N ARG A 166 -8.34 3.11 -0.51
CA ARG A 166 -8.87 1.77 -0.21
C ARG A 166 -8.01 1.11 0.86
N VAL A 167 -8.66 0.35 1.75
CA VAL A 167 -8.00 -0.36 2.84
C VAL A 167 -7.09 -1.46 2.26
N PHE A 168 -5.94 -1.63 2.91
CA PHE A 168 -4.69 -2.34 2.60
C PHE A 168 -4.75 -3.77 2.02
N ALA A 169 -5.89 -4.33 1.64
CA ALA A 169 -5.94 -5.68 1.11
C ALA A 169 -5.54 -5.76 -0.37
N GLN A 170 -5.89 -4.80 -1.24
CA GLN A 170 -5.74 -4.97 -2.71
C GLN A 170 -5.66 -3.66 -3.53
N GLY A 171 -4.90 -2.65 -3.12
CA GLY A 171 -4.66 -1.53 -4.04
C GLY A 171 -4.22 -0.25 -3.35
N LEU A 172 -3.10 0.28 -3.84
CA LEU A 172 -2.51 1.55 -3.48
C LEU A 172 -3.53 2.69 -3.50
N VAL A 173 -3.40 3.61 -2.54
CA VAL A 173 -4.09 4.90 -2.55
C VAL A 173 -3.84 5.56 -3.90
N THR A 174 -4.90 5.86 -4.63
CA THR A 174 -4.82 6.48 -5.95
C THR A 174 -5.31 7.91 -5.84
N VAL A 175 -4.48 8.86 -6.29
CA VAL A 175 -4.83 10.28 -6.36
C VAL A 175 -5.05 10.60 -7.83
N LEU A 176 -6.19 11.21 -8.16
CA LEU A 176 -6.54 11.56 -9.53
C LEU A 176 -7.05 13.01 -9.57
N SER A 177 -6.67 13.74 -10.61
CA SER A 177 -7.37 14.96 -11.01
C SER A 177 -8.36 14.63 -12.11
N ASN A 178 -9.61 15.04 -11.95
CA ASN A 178 -10.65 14.84 -12.96
C ASN A 178 -10.72 15.99 -13.98
N LEU A 179 -9.85 17.00 -13.87
CA LEU A 179 -9.81 18.19 -14.74
C LEU A 179 -9.36 17.91 -16.18
N ASN A 180 -8.99 16.67 -16.50
CA ASN A 180 -8.64 16.19 -17.85
C ASN A 180 -9.66 15.22 -18.45
N LYS A 181 -10.76 14.91 -17.74
CA LYS A 181 -11.86 14.21 -18.40
C LYS A 181 -12.52 15.21 -19.35
N PRO A 182 -12.63 14.91 -20.65
CA PRO A 182 -13.43 15.74 -21.54
C PRO A 182 -14.84 15.79 -20.94
N SER A 183 -15.21 16.97 -20.47
CA SER A 183 -16.56 17.28 -20.06
C SER A 183 -17.46 17.02 -21.26
N ILE A 184 -18.26 15.97 -21.16
CA ILE A 184 -19.45 15.83 -21.99
C ILE A 184 -20.28 17.10 -21.76
N ASN A 185 -20.72 17.69 -22.88
CA ASN A 185 -21.43 18.97 -23.07
C ASN A 185 -20.60 20.26 -23.13
N GLN A 186 -19.67 20.32 -24.08
CA GLN A 186 -19.65 21.45 -25.02
C GLN A 186 -20.77 21.24 -26.03
N ASN A 187 -21.92 21.88 -25.83
CA ASN A 187 -22.91 22.25 -26.87
C ASN A 187 -24.11 22.92 -26.18
N GLN A 188 -23.95 24.16 -25.71
CA GLN A 188 -25.08 25.05 -25.42
C GLN A 188 -24.66 26.51 -25.21
N TRP A 189 -23.69 27.01 -25.99
CA TRP A 189 -23.36 28.44 -26.00
C TRP A 189 -23.08 28.91 -27.43
N THR A 190 -24.05 28.74 -28.31
CA THR A 190 -24.18 29.55 -29.53
C THR A 190 -25.66 29.58 -29.89
N ASN A 191 -26.37 30.63 -29.46
CA ASN A 191 -27.41 31.34 -30.20
C ASN A 191 -28.18 32.35 -29.30
N GLN A 192 -27.71 33.60 -29.36
CA GLN A 192 -28.45 34.89 -29.34
C GLN A 192 -29.29 35.34 -28.11
N PRO A 193 -29.68 36.64 -28.04
CA PRO A 193 -29.23 37.82 -28.79
C PRO A 193 -28.63 38.93 -27.90
N GLN A 194 -27.80 39.79 -28.50
CA GLN A 194 -27.38 41.05 -27.88
C GLN A 194 -28.55 42.04 -27.91
N LEU A 195 -28.86 42.63 -26.75
CA LEU A 195 -29.75 43.78 -26.62
C LEU A 195 -29.05 45.00 -27.22
N GLY A 196 -29.24 45.18 -28.51
CA GLY A 196 -28.80 46.37 -29.25
C GLY A 196 -29.73 46.60 -30.43
N ASN A 197 -30.40 47.74 -30.41
CA ASN A 197 -31.23 48.35 -31.47
C ASN A 197 -32.67 47.85 -31.62
N LEU A 198 -33.61 48.48 -30.91
CA LEU A 198 -34.97 48.71 -31.43
C LEU A 198 -35.58 50.01 -30.85
N ILE A 199 -35.08 51.17 -31.29
CA ILE A 199 -35.81 52.46 -31.40
C ILE A 199 -35.09 53.18 -32.56
N SER A 200 -35.64 53.66 -33.67
CA SER A 200 -36.96 54.11 -34.12
C SER A 200 -36.92 54.15 -35.66
N MET A 201 -38.07 54.17 -36.35
CA MET A 201 -38.35 55.18 -37.40
C MET A 201 -39.84 55.17 -37.72
N SER A 202 -40.40 56.38 -37.65
CA SER A 202 -41.77 56.74 -37.97
C SER A 202 -41.85 57.27 -39.42
N THR A 203 -43.08 57.29 -39.94
CA THR A 203 -43.63 58.12 -41.04
C THR A 203 -43.72 57.57 -42.48
N ASN A 204 -45.00 57.50 -42.93
CA ASN A 204 -45.59 57.92 -44.21
C ASN A 204 -45.15 57.19 -45.51
N ALA A 205 -45.96 56.80 -46.50
CA ALA A 205 -47.35 57.03 -46.91
C ALA A 205 -47.73 55.95 -48.01
N PRO A 206 -48.94 55.94 -48.61
CA PRO A 206 -49.57 54.77 -49.26
C PRO A 206 -49.31 54.65 -50.79
N PRO A 207 -49.87 53.61 -51.47
CA PRO A 207 -51.06 53.90 -52.29
C PRO A 207 -52.12 52.78 -52.45
N SER A 208 -53.32 53.24 -52.82
CA SER A 208 -54.52 52.58 -53.39
C SER A 208 -55.53 51.96 -52.43
#